data_AF-A0A1Y4AAR1-F1
#
_entry.id   AF-A0A1Y4AAR1-F1
#
_cell.length_a   1.000
_cell.length_b   1.000
_cell.length_c   1.000
_cell.angle_alpha   90.00
_cell.angle_beta   90.00
_cell.angle_gamma   90.00
#
_symmetry.space_group_name_H-M   'P 1'
#
loop_
_entity.id
_entity.type
_entity.pdbx_description
1 polymer ?
#
loop_
_entity_poly.entity_id
_entity_poly.type
_entity_poly.pdbx_seq_one_letter_code
_entity_poly.pdbx_strand_id
1 'polypeptide(L)'
;MLLEILNVITLLGVNAAVGAIDQWMLPMRRPGLFMALMVGVVPIFAFVLASPTTMNAWNIVGFIGNYILLPSLFWTGPYWQRFICGFLILFLQFTLEVCFGIVFVFAGWELSRDALSIEVLAIRIVNIGGMLIGGRLLAYLARRVFRPAGAPGAPDTPESTEHAMRPRPYLIFFFTQFIFVAQATFLLMTYRKALPIVYAVVLALIVICLAGDAVALTSLRRFNRAEAARARAGALEDQLAIYISGARSTAHEAERAARFRHDQRNHLQVLRGLVSQGDTERARSYVATLRHTLSQPASDAHEHEREVSARE
;
A
#
# COMPACT_ATOMS: atom_id res chain seq x y z
N MET A 1 -2.74 -46.00 -13.97
CA MET A 1 -1.39 -45.82 -13.37
C MET A 1 -0.56 -44.70 -14.00
N LEU A 2 -0.03 -44.79 -15.24
CA LEU A 2 0.81 -43.70 -15.80
C LEU A 2 0.07 -42.35 -15.88
N LEU A 3 -1.16 -42.34 -16.41
CA LEU A 3 -1.99 -41.14 -16.50
C LEU A 3 -2.28 -40.54 -15.12
N GLU A 4 -2.53 -41.36 -14.10
CA GLU A 4 -2.80 -40.91 -12.73
C GLU A 4 -1.57 -40.26 -12.10
N ILE A 5 -0.38 -40.83 -12.32
CA ILE A 5 0.88 -40.23 -11.90
C ILE A 5 1.09 -38.87 -12.58
N LEU A 6 0.86 -38.78 -13.90
CA LEU A 6 0.94 -37.52 -14.64
C LEU A 6 -0.09 -36.49 -14.17
N ASN A 7 -1.29 -36.92 -13.80
CA ASN A 7 -2.33 -36.06 -13.22
C ASN A 7 -1.90 -35.45 -11.88
N VAL A 8 -1.28 -36.26 -11.01
CA VAL A 8 -0.73 -35.78 -9.75
C VAL A 8 0.40 -34.79 -10.00
N ILE A 9 1.35 -35.12 -10.89
CA ILE A 9 2.46 -34.21 -11.24
C ILE A 9 1.95 -32.88 -11.79
N THR A 10 0.96 -32.89 -12.68
CA THR A 10 0.38 -31.65 -13.23
C THR A 10 -0.39 -30.85 -12.19
N LEU A 11 -1.09 -31.49 -11.25
CA LEU A 11 -1.78 -30.80 -10.15
C LEU A 11 -0.80 -30.14 -9.18
N LEU A 12 0.30 -30.83 -8.86
CA LEU A 12 1.41 -30.26 -8.10
C LEU A 12 2.04 -29.09 -8.86
N GLY A 13 2.18 -29.22 -10.18
CA GLY A 13 2.66 -28.16 -11.06
C GLY A 13 1.80 -26.90 -11.04
N VAL A 14 0.46 -27.04 -11.04
CA VAL A 14 -0.48 -25.91 -10.89
C VAL A 14 -0.28 -25.20 -9.55
N ASN A 15 -0.23 -25.96 -8.45
CA ASN A 15 -0.02 -25.37 -7.13
C ASN A 15 1.36 -24.70 -6.99
N ALA A 16 2.40 -25.31 -7.57
CA ALA A 16 3.72 -24.71 -7.64
C ALA A 16 3.73 -23.41 -8.45
N ALA A 17 3.01 -23.37 -9.57
CA ALA A 17 2.88 -22.16 -10.37
C ALA A 17 2.19 -21.04 -9.57
N VAL A 18 1.08 -21.36 -8.88
CA VAL A 18 0.41 -20.38 -8.02
C VAL A 18 1.31 -19.91 -6.88
N GLY A 19 2.00 -20.84 -6.21
CA GLY A 19 2.95 -20.49 -5.15
C GLY A 19 4.10 -19.60 -5.63
N ALA A 20 4.57 -19.78 -6.87
CA ALA A 20 5.56 -18.91 -7.49
C ALA A 20 4.99 -17.50 -7.76
N ILE A 21 3.75 -17.41 -8.24
CA ILE A 21 3.06 -16.13 -8.46
C ILE A 21 2.87 -15.40 -7.13
N ASP A 22 2.49 -16.10 -6.08
CA ASP A 22 2.32 -15.53 -4.74
C ASP A 22 3.62 -14.87 -4.24
N GLN A 23 4.76 -15.55 -4.44
CA GLN A 23 6.08 -15.01 -4.12
C GLN A 23 6.47 -13.80 -4.99
N TRP A 24 5.96 -13.73 -6.22
CA TRP A 24 6.20 -12.58 -7.09
C TRP A 24 5.33 -11.38 -6.72
N MET A 25 4.11 -11.58 -6.25
CA MET A 25 3.18 -10.46 -5.99
C MET A 25 3.55 -9.62 -4.77
N LEU A 26 3.74 -10.26 -3.61
CA LEU A 26 4.01 -9.58 -2.35
C LEU A 26 5.18 -10.25 -1.60
N PRO A 27 5.95 -9.47 -0.82
CA PRO A 27 7.04 -10.03 -0.02
C PRO A 27 6.52 -11.05 1.00
N MET A 28 7.25 -12.15 1.15
CA MET A 28 6.89 -13.26 2.05
C MET A 28 7.91 -13.42 3.18
N ARG A 29 7.42 -13.77 4.37
CA ARG A 29 8.27 -14.01 5.54
C ARG A 29 9.13 -15.28 5.43
N ARG A 30 8.58 -16.35 4.86
CA ARG A 30 9.21 -17.68 4.77
C ARG A 30 8.86 -18.37 3.44
N PRO A 31 9.50 -17.98 2.32
CA PRO A 31 9.11 -18.46 0.98
C PRO A 31 9.29 -19.97 0.81
N GLY A 32 10.33 -20.57 1.39
CA GLY A 32 10.57 -22.02 1.31
C GLY A 32 9.50 -22.85 2.01
N LEU A 33 9.13 -22.47 3.25
CA LEU A 33 8.06 -23.14 4.00
C LEU A 33 6.70 -22.97 3.29
N PHE A 34 6.42 -21.78 2.78
CA PHE A 34 5.20 -21.52 2.01
C PHE A 34 5.12 -22.43 0.78
N MET A 35 6.20 -22.52 0.00
CA MET A 35 6.23 -23.37 -1.19
C MET A 35 6.06 -24.86 -0.84
N ALA A 36 6.68 -25.30 0.25
CA ALA A 36 6.51 -26.67 0.74
C ALA A 36 5.05 -26.96 1.17
N LEU A 37 4.36 -25.99 1.78
CA LEU A 37 2.95 -26.13 2.13
C LEU A 37 2.03 -26.13 0.89
N MET A 38 2.28 -25.22 -0.06
CA MET A 38 1.53 -25.10 -1.31
C MET A 38 1.65 -26.35 -2.18
N VAL A 39 2.84 -26.94 -2.30
CA VAL A 39 3.06 -28.12 -3.14
C VAL A 39 2.82 -29.42 -2.37
N GLY A 40 3.28 -29.50 -1.12
CA GLY A 40 3.39 -30.77 -0.40
C GLY A 40 2.19 -31.12 0.49
N VAL A 41 1.62 -30.17 1.22
CA VAL A 41 0.69 -30.50 2.32
C VAL A 41 -0.75 -30.25 1.92
N VAL A 42 -1.06 -29.06 1.42
CA VAL A 42 -2.46 -28.64 1.19
C VAL A 42 -3.14 -29.39 0.03
N PRO A 43 -2.47 -29.64 -1.11
CA PRO A 43 -3.09 -30.39 -2.21
C PRO A 43 -3.35 -31.86 -1.86
N ILE A 44 -2.51 -32.47 -1.01
CA ILE A 44 -2.69 -33.86 -0.56
C ILE A 44 -3.91 -33.96 0.36
N PHE A 45 -4.06 -33.04 1.32
CA PHE A 45 -5.26 -32.98 2.15
C PHE A 45 -6.52 -32.70 1.33
N ALA A 46 -6.43 -31.80 0.34
CA ALA A 46 -7.53 -31.56 -0.58
C ALA A 46 -7.88 -32.84 -1.37
N PHE A 47 -6.90 -33.59 -1.86
CA PHE A 47 -7.12 -34.81 -2.62
C PHE A 47 -7.74 -35.96 -1.80
N VAL A 48 -7.36 -36.08 -0.52
CA VAL A 48 -7.87 -37.15 0.37
C VAL A 48 -9.29 -36.84 0.86
N LEU A 49 -9.64 -35.56 1.02
CA LEU A 49 -10.95 -35.13 1.56
C LEU A 49 -11.95 -34.68 0.48
N ALA A 50 -11.50 -34.43 -0.75
CA ALA A 50 -12.33 -33.99 -1.87
C ALA A 50 -12.58 -35.09 -2.90
N SER A 51 -13.85 -35.32 -3.24
CA SER A 51 -14.18 -36.02 -4.48
C SER A 51 -13.75 -35.14 -5.68
N PRO A 52 -13.01 -35.68 -6.68
CA PRO A 52 -12.61 -34.96 -7.88
C PRO A 52 -13.79 -34.48 -8.75
N THR A 53 -14.98 -35.07 -8.55
CA THR A 53 -16.12 -34.94 -9.45
C THR A 53 -17.25 -34.06 -8.90
N THR A 54 -17.29 -33.77 -7.61
CA THR A 54 -18.33 -32.93 -7.00
C THR A 54 -17.72 -31.76 -6.24
N MET A 55 -18.19 -30.52 -6.51
CA MET A 55 -17.84 -29.35 -5.70
C MET A 55 -18.54 -29.44 -4.34
N ASN A 56 -17.99 -30.23 -3.42
CA ASN A 56 -18.47 -30.30 -2.06
C ASN A 56 -17.99 -29.08 -1.26
N ALA A 57 -18.68 -28.76 -0.16
CA ALA A 57 -18.31 -27.64 0.73
C ALA A 57 -16.83 -27.71 1.18
N TRP A 58 -16.30 -28.92 1.40
CA TRP A 58 -14.90 -29.14 1.74
C TRP A 58 -13.91 -28.74 0.64
N ASN A 59 -14.29 -28.87 -0.63
CA ASN A 59 -13.46 -28.45 -1.76
C ASN A 59 -13.37 -26.91 -1.78
N ILE A 60 -14.48 -26.23 -1.51
CA ILE A 60 -14.53 -24.76 -1.43
C ILE A 60 -13.66 -24.27 -0.26
N VAL A 61 -13.79 -24.90 0.91
CA VAL A 61 -12.96 -24.58 2.08
C VAL A 61 -11.48 -24.84 1.79
N GLY A 62 -11.15 -25.95 1.13
CA GLY A 62 -9.78 -26.26 0.69
C GLY A 62 -9.23 -25.22 -0.29
N PHE A 63 -10.03 -24.79 -1.27
CA PHE A 63 -9.66 -23.74 -2.22
C PHE A 63 -9.41 -22.39 -1.52
N ILE A 64 -10.33 -21.94 -0.66
CA ILE A 64 -10.17 -20.69 0.10
C ILE A 64 -8.95 -20.79 1.02
N GLY A 65 -8.77 -21.94 1.67
CA GLY A 65 -7.62 -22.24 2.52
C GLY A 65 -6.30 -22.12 1.77
N ASN A 66 -6.21 -22.79 0.61
CA ASN A 66 -4.98 -22.87 -0.18
C ASN A 66 -4.62 -21.55 -0.86
N TYR A 67 -5.60 -20.84 -1.42
CA TYR A 67 -5.34 -19.72 -2.33
C TYR A 67 -5.57 -18.34 -1.70
N ILE A 68 -6.27 -18.26 -0.55
CA ILE A 68 -6.53 -16.98 0.13
C ILE A 68 -5.91 -16.98 1.52
N LEU A 69 -6.28 -17.95 2.36
CA LEU A 69 -5.84 -17.96 3.76
C LEU A 69 -4.34 -18.23 3.86
N LEU A 70 -3.81 -19.24 3.18
CA LEU A 70 -2.40 -19.59 3.29
C LEU A 70 -1.47 -18.46 2.77
N PRO A 71 -1.65 -17.87 1.57
CA PRO A 71 -0.81 -16.75 1.13
C PRO A 71 -0.95 -15.54 2.06
N SER A 72 -2.17 -15.24 2.53
CA SER A 72 -2.39 -14.09 3.42
C SER A 72 -1.70 -14.21 4.79
N LEU A 73 -1.42 -15.42 5.28
CA LEU A 73 -0.63 -15.65 6.50
C LEU A 73 0.87 -15.39 6.30
N PHE A 74 1.38 -15.68 5.10
CA PHE A 74 2.81 -15.61 4.79
C PHE A 74 3.26 -14.26 4.20
N TRP A 75 2.35 -13.54 3.53
CA TRP A 75 2.62 -12.20 3.01
C TRP A 75 2.84 -11.16 4.11
N THR A 76 3.68 -10.18 3.83
CA THR A 76 3.86 -8.98 4.66
C THR A 76 3.03 -7.81 4.10
N GLY A 77 2.76 -6.81 4.94
CA GLY A 77 1.93 -5.65 4.57
C GLY A 77 0.48 -5.72 5.06
N PRO A 78 -0.36 -4.73 4.75
CA PRO A 78 -1.71 -4.63 5.28
C PRO A 78 -2.65 -5.70 4.69
N TYR A 79 -3.58 -6.20 5.51
CA TYR A 79 -4.48 -7.31 5.17
C TYR A 79 -5.26 -7.09 3.87
N TRP A 80 -5.71 -5.86 3.59
CA TRP A 80 -6.49 -5.57 2.39
C TRP A 80 -5.70 -5.77 1.08
N GLN A 81 -4.39 -5.49 1.08
CA GLN A 81 -3.54 -5.75 -0.08
C GLN A 81 -3.41 -7.25 -0.33
N ARG A 82 -3.26 -8.02 0.77
CA ARG A 82 -3.19 -9.48 0.72
C ARG A 82 -4.46 -10.07 0.09
N PHE A 83 -5.64 -9.62 0.53
CA PHE A 83 -6.90 -10.12 -0.03
C PHE A 83 -7.09 -9.72 -1.50
N ILE A 84 -6.78 -8.49 -1.90
CA ILE A 84 -6.85 -8.08 -3.32
C ILE A 84 -5.92 -8.94 -4.17
N CYS A 85 -4.67 -9.16 -3.73
CA CYS A 85 -3.74 -10.02 -4.45
C CYS A 85 -4.26 -11.46 -4.56
N GLY A 86 -4.80 -12.03 -3.48
CA GLY A 86 -5.40 -13.36 -3.49
C GLY A 86 -6.56 -13.48 -4.49
N PHE A 87 -7.47 -12.49 -4.52
CA PHE A 87 -8.57 -12.47 -5.48
C PHE A 87 -8.08 -12.34 -6.93
N LEU A 88 -7.06 -11.53 -7.19
CA LEU A 88 -6.50 -11.37 -8.54
C LEU A 88 -5.83 -12.66 -9.03
N ILE A 89 -5.17 -13.42 -8.16
CA ILE A 89 -4.57 -14.72 -8.52
C ILE A 89 -5.67 -15.74 -8.85
N LEU A 90 -6.70 -15.82 -8.01
CA LEU A 90 -7.86 -16.68 -8.27
C LEU A 90 -8.55 -16.29 -9.58
N PHE A 91 -8.77 -14.99 -9.80
CA PHE A 91 -9.36 -14.48 -11.03
C PHE A 91 -8.51 -14.87 -12.25
N LEU A 92 -7.19 -14.70 -12.18
CA LEU A 92 -6.27 -15.10 -13.24
C LEU A 92 -6.36 -16.60 -13.54
N GLN A 93 -6.36 -17.43 -12.49
CA GLN A 93 -6.45 -18.88 -12.63
C GLN A 93 -7.73 -19.31 -13.35
N PHE A 94 -8.90 -18.86 -12.88
CA PHE A 94 -10.18 -19.22 -13.49
C PHE A 94 -10.31 -18.66 -14.90
N THR A 95 -9.82 -17.43 -15.14
CA THR A 95 -9.82 -16.82 -16.47
C THR A 95 -9.01 -17.64 -17.46
N LEU A 96 -7.81 -18.09 -17.09
CA LEU A 96 -6.99 -18.93 -17.96
C LEU A 96 -7.64 -20.30 -18.20
N GLU A 97 -8.21 -20.91 -17.16
CA GLU A 97 -8.90 -22.20 -17.28
C GLU A 97 -10.07 -22.11 -18.27
N VAL A 98 -10.87 -21.04 -18.19
CA VAL A 98 -11.96 -20.80 -19.14
C VAL A 98 -11.46 -20.47 -20.54
N CYS A 99 -10.52 -19.53 -20.68
CA CYS A 99 -10.03 -19.11 -21.99
C CYS A 99 -9.40 -20.27 -22.76
N PHE A 100 -8.51 -21.05 -22.11
CA PHE A 100 -7.94 -22.23 -22.75
C PHE A 100 -9.00 -23.30 -22.97
N GLY A 101 -9.88 -23.56 -22.00
CA GLY A 101 -11.01 -24.47 -22.18
C GLY A 101 -11.83 -24.17 -23.43
N ILE A 102 -12.17 -22.90 -23.65
CA ILE A 102 -12.88 -22.43 -24.86
C ILE A 102 -12.07 -22.73 -26.12
N VAL A 103 -10.78 -22.35 -26.16
CA VAL A 103 -9.90 -22.58 -27.32
C VAL A 103 -9.84 -24.07 -27.68
N PHE A 104 -9.71 -24.95 -26.69
CA PHE A 104 -9.66 -26.40 -26.91
C PHE A 104 -11.00 -26.99 -27.36
N VAL A 105 -12.14 -26.50 -26.83
CA VAL A 105 -13.47 -26.88 -27.35
C VAL A 105 -13.60 -26.51 -28.83
N PHE A 106 -13.20 -25.30 -29.22
CA PHE A 106 -13.23 -24.87 -30.63
C PHE A 106 -12.22 -25.62 -31.52
N ALA A 107 -11.14 -26.15 -30.94
CA ALA A 107 -10.21 -27.05 -31.63
C ALA A 107 -10.77 -28.47 -31.83
N GLY A 108 -12.01 -28.74 -31.39
CA GLY A 108 -12.69 -30.02 -31.55
C GLY A 108 -12.36 -31.05 -30.48
N TRP A 109 -11.77 -30.65 -29.35
CA TRP A 109 -11.44 -31.57 -28.26
C TRP A 109 -12.65 -31.78 -27.35
N GLU A 110 -12.99 -33.05 -27.08
CA GLU A 110 -14.04 -33.40 -26.14
C GLU A 110 -13.49 -33.33 -24.70
N LEU A 111 -13.76 -32.21 -23.99
CA LEU A 111 -13.40 -32.08 -22.58
C LEU A 111 -14.32 -32.95 -21.69
N SER A 112 -13.91 -34.20 -21.49
CA SER A 112 -14.42 -35.07 -20.43
C SER A 112 -13.62 -34.84 -19.15
N ARG A 113 -14.22 -34.24 -18.11
CA ARG A 113 -13.58 -34.13 -16.78
C ARG A 113 -13.65 -35.46 -16.00
N ASP A 114 -14.53 -36.36 -16.43
CA ASP A 114 -14.88 -37.60 -15.75
C ASP A 114 -13.96 -38.76 -16.16
N ALA A 115 -13.28 -38.63 -17.30
CA ALA A 115 -12.22 -39.53 -17.74
C ALA A 115 -10.88 -38.79 -17.75
N LEU A 116 -9.90 -39.34 -17.05
CA LEU A 116 -8.54 -38.82 -17.09
C LEU A 116 -7.94 -39.08 -18.48
N SER A 117 -7.82 -38.02 -19.29
CA SER A 117 -7.39 -38.11 -20.68
C SER A 117 -6.15 -37.25 -20.97
N ILE A 118 -5.49 -37.50 -22.10
CA ILE A 118 -4.28 -36.76 -22.51
C ILE A 118 -4.62 -35.30 -22.78
N GLU A 119 -5.82 -35.03 -23.30
CA GLU A 119 -6.35 -33.71 -23.60
C GLU A 119 -6.43 -32.85 -22.31
N VAL A 120 -6.96 -33.42 -21.23
CA VAL A 120 -7.05 -32.74 -19.93
C VAL A 120 -5.66 -32.42 -19.36
N LEU A 121 -4.70 -33.33 -19.52
CA LEU A 121 -3.31 -33.09 -19.10
C LEU A 121 -2.66 -31.97 -19.92
N ALA A 122 -2.85 -31.96 -21.24
CA ALA A 122 -2.32 -30.92 -22.12
C ALA A 122 -2.90 -29.54 -21.77
N ILE A 123 -4.21 -29.46 -21.51
CA ILE A 123 -4.87 -28.23 -21.04
C ILE A 123 -4.25 -27.72 -19.74
N ARG A 124 -3.97 -28.61 -18.78
CA ARG A 124 -3.32 -28.24 -17.52
C ARG A 124 -1.90 -27.72 -17.71
N ILE A 125 -1.12 -28.33 -18.60
CA ILE A 125 0.25 -27.88 -18.91
C ILE A 125 0.22 -26.48 -19.54
N VAL A 126 -0.68 -26.24 -20.50
CA VAL A 126 -0.87 -24.91 -21.10
C VAL A 126 -1.34 -23.90 -20.06
N ASN A 127 -2.25 -24.27 -19.16
CA ASN A 127 -2.67 -23.45 -18.03
C ASN A 127 -1.50 -23.06 -17.13
N ILE A 128 -0.61 -24.00 -16.77
CA ILE A 128 0.59 -23.70 -15.98
C ILE A 128 1.45 -22.64 -16.68
N GLY A 129 1.70 -22.81 -17.98
CA GLY A 129 2.44 -21.83 -18.78
C GLY A 129 1.77 -20.45 -18.77
N GLY A 130 0.46 -20.40 -19.02
CA GLY A 130 -0.34 -19.18 -18.97
C GLY A 130 -0.32 -18.51 -17.60
N MET A 131 -0.39 -19.30 -16.52
CA MET A 131 -0.33 -18.82 -15.13
C MET A 131 1.01 -18.15 -14.84
N LEU A 132 2.14 -18.75 -15.24
CA LEU A 132 3.45 -18.18 -15.01
C LEU A 132 3.64 -16.85 -15.78
N ILE A 133 3.18 -16.78 -17.03
CA ILE A 133 3.28 -15.58 -17.86
C ILE A 133 2.33 -14.48 -17.36
N GLY A 134 1.05 -14.81 -17.20
CA GLY A 134 0.03 -13.88 -16.70
C GLY A 134 0.31 -13.43 -15.27
N GLY A 135 0.81 -14.34 -14.43
CA GLY A 135 1.20 -14.07 -13.05
C GLY A 135 2.43 -13.17 -12.95
N ARG A 136 3.41 -13.27 -13.86
CA ARG A 136 4.52 -12.30 -13.99
C ARG A 136 3.99 -10.89 -14.28
N LEU A 137 3.08 -10.77 -15.24
CA LEU A 137 2.47 -9.49 -15.60
C LEU A 137 1.64 -8.93 -14.43
N LEU A 138 0.83 -9.78 -13.80
CA LEU A 138 0.01 -9.42 -12.65
C LEU A 138 0.88 -8.96 -11.46
N ALA A 139 1.96 -9.67 -11.16
CA ALA A 139 2.91 -9.30 -10.11
C ALA A 139 3.61 -7.96 -10.42
N TYR A 140 4.02 -7.75 -11.67
CA TYR A 140 4.55 -6.46 -12.11
C TYR A 140 3.54 -5.33 -11.90
N LEU A 141 2.27 -5.57 -12.23
CA LEU A 141 1.22 -4.59 -12.02
C LEU A 141 0.96 -4.36 -10.53
N ALA A 142 0.79 -5.41 -9.73
CA ALA A 142 0.55 -5.34 -8.30
C ALA A 142 1.66 -4.56 -7.58
N ARG A 143 2.93 -4.83 -7.88
CA ARG A 143 4.08 -4.08 -7.32
C ARG A 143 4.06 -2.59 -7.67
N ARG A 144 3.50 -2.21 -8.82
CA ARG A 144 3.30 -0.79 -9.19
C ARG A 144 2.12 -0.14 -8.45
N VAL A 145 1.14 -0.91 -8.01
CA VAL A 145 -0.02 -0.45 -7.22
C VAL A 145 0.30 -0.36 -5.74
N PHE A 146 0.88 -1.42 -5.20
CA PHE A 146 1.11 -1.63 -3.77
C PHE A 146 2.53 -1.31 -3.34
N ARG A 147 3.32 -0.64 -4.19
CA ARG A 147 4.70 -0.27 -3.87
C ARG A 147 4.72 0.32 -2.46
N PRO A 148 5.50 -0.22 -1.52
CA PRO A 148 5.50 0.27 -0.16
C PRO A 148 5.83 1.76 -0.19
N ALA A 149 4.92 2.57 0.36
CA ALA A 149 5.21 3.95 0.69
C ALA A 149 6.22 3.93 1.85
N GLY A 150 7.46 3.67 1.50
CA GLY A 150 8.60 3.44 2.40
C GLY A 150 9.91 3.71 1.68
N ALA A 151 9.91 4.71 0.79
CA ALA A 151 11.11 5.51 0.62
C ALA A 151 11.35 6.26 1.95
N PRO A 152 12.61 6.41 2.40
CA PRO A 152 12.93 6.97 3.70
C PRO A 152 12.20 8.31 3.93
N GLY A 153 11.43 8.40 5.03
CA GLY A 153 10.67 9.60 5.41
C GLY A 153 9.14 9.43 5.53
N ALA A 154 8.60 8.22 5.73
CA ALA A 154 7.19 8.07 6.10
C ALA A 154 7.03 8.46 7.60
N PRO A 155 6.25 9.50 7.94
CA PRO A 155 6.06 9.89 9.33
C PRO A 155 5.21 8.84 10.06
N ASP A 156 5.71 8.42 11.23
CA ASP A 156 4.91 7.72 12.24
C ASP A 156 4.04 8.75 12.97
N THR A 157 2.93 9.20 12.36
CA THR A 157 1.91 9.99 13.06
C THR A 157 0.58 9.24 13.10
N PRO A 158 0.04 8.91 14.31
CA PRO A 158 -1.22 8.20 14.47
C PRO A 158 -2.50 9.03 14.19
N GLU A 159 -2.39 10.27 13.73
CA GLU A 159 -3.50 11.25 13.80
C GLU A 159 -4.19 11.61 12.48
N SER A 160 -3.79 11.10 11.31
CA SER A 160 -4.50 11.37 10.04
C SER A 160 -5.55 10.30 9.68
N THR A 161 -6.27 9.79 10.67
CA THR A 161 -7.05 8.54 10.57
C THR A 161 -8.46 8.72 9.98
N GLU A 162 -8.89 9.94 9.63
CA GLU A 162 -10.26 10.15 9.14
C GLU A 162 -10.45 9.99 7.62
N HIS A 163 -9.36 10.01 6.84
CA HIS A 163 -9.42 9.84 5.38
C HIS A 163 -8.61 8.67 4.82
N ALA A 164 -8.02 7.87 5.70
CA ALA A 164 -7.42 6.60 5.32
C ALA A 164 -8.45 5.75 4.55
N MET A 165 -8.16 5.50 3.28
CA MET A 165 -9.07 4.78 2.38
C MET A 165 -9.64 3.54 3.04
N ARG A 166 -10.97 3.43 3.09
CA ARG A 166 -11.60 2.14 3.31
C ARG A 166 -11.35 1.31 2.06
N PRO A 167 -10.55 0.23 2.09
CA PRO A 167 -10.31 -0.63 0.91
C PRO A 167 -11.54 -1.47 0.53
N ARG A 168 -12.61 -1.38 1.33
CA ARG A 168 -13.88 -2.12 1.20
C ARG A 168 -14.48 -2.14 -0.22
N PRO A 169 -14.66 -1.02 -0.95
CA PRO A 169 -15.24 -1.05 -2.29
C PRO A 169 -14.39 -1.84 -3.29
N TYR A 170 -13.07 -1.73 -3.23
CA TYR A 170 -12.18 -2.50 -4.12
C TYR A 170 -12.20 -3.99 -3.77
N LEU A 171 -12.22 -4.34 -2.49
CA LEU A 171 -12.37 -5.73 -2.04
C LEU A 171 -13.68 -6.34 -2.53
N ILE A 172 -14.80 -5.62 -2.37
CA ILE A 172 -16.11 -6.05 -2.86
C ILE A 172 -16.08 -6.21 -4.38
N PHE A 173 -15.51 -5.24 -5.10
CA PHE A 173 -15.40 -5.29 -6.56
C PHE A 173 -14.66 -6.54 -7.05
N PHE A 174 -13.41 -6.76 -6.59
CA PHE A 174 -12.63 -7.92 -7.01
C PHE A 174 -13.26 -9.25 -6.57
N PHE A 175 -13.90 -9.27 -5.40
CA PHE A 175 -14.64 -10.45 -4.96
C PHE A 175 -15.84 -10.75 -5.88
N THR A 176 -16.64 -9.74 -6.25
CA THR A 176 -17.76 -9.91 -7.17
C THR A 176 -17.29 -10.34 -8.56
N GLN A 177 -16.20 -9.77 -9.08
CA GLN A 177 -15.60 -10.19 -10.35
C GLN A 177 -15.17 -11.67 -10.31
N PHE A 178 -14.53 -12.09 -9.22
CA PHE A 178 -14.16 -13.49 -9.00
C PHE A 178 -15.39 -14.40 -9.00
N ILE A 179 -16.43 -14.07 -8.22
CA ILE A 179 -17.66 -14.88 -8.15
C ILE A 179 -18.29 -15.01 -9.54
N PHE A 180 -18.30 -13.92 -10.32
CA PHE A 180 -18.86 -13.90 -11.65
C PHE A 180 -18.12 -14.86 -12.61
N VAL A 181 -16.78 -14.80 -12.64
CA VAL A 181 -15.97 -15.70 -13.48
C VAL A 181 -16.04 -17.15 -12.98
N ALA A 182 -16.08 -17.37 -11.67
CA ALA A 182 -16.26 -18.70 -11.10
C ALA A 182 -17.61 -19.32 -11.51
N GLN A 183 -18.70 -18.53 -11.50
CA GLN A 183 -20.01 -18.96 -11.97
C GLN A 183 -20.03 -19.20 -13.49
N ALA A 184 -19.39 -18.35 -14.29
CA ALA A 184 -19.26 -18.55 -15.73
C ALA A 184 -18.52 -19.86 -16.05
N THR A 185 -17.46 -20.16 -15.28
CA THR A 185 -16.70 -21.42 -15.37
C THR A 185 -17.59 -22.60 -15.02
N PHE A 186 -18.34 -22.51 -13.92
CA PHE A 186 -19.28 -23.55 -13.50
C PHE A 186 -20.35 -23.81 -14.57
N LEU A 187 -20.97 -22.77 -15.11
CA LEU A 187 -21.97 -22.87 -16.17
C LEU A 187 -21.43 -23.52 -17.44
N LEU A 188 -20.24 -23.13 -17.90
CA LEU A 188 -19.59 -23.76 -19.06
C LEU A 188 -19.30 -25.25 -18.82
N MET A 189 -18.93 -25.61 -17.59
CA MET A 189 -18.66 -26.99 -17.20
C MET A 189 -19.93 -27.84 -17.09
N THR A 190 -21.05 -27.25 -16.67
CA THR A 190 -22.36 -27.90 -16.61
C THR A 190 -22.99 -28.07 -17.99
N TYR A 191 -22.88 -27.04 -18.83
CA TYR A 191 -23.51 -26.99 -20.16
C TYR A 191 -22.47 -27.14 -21.28
N ARG A 192 -21.71 -28.24 -21.27
CA ARG A 192 -20.59 -28.50 -22.22
C ARG A 192 -20.98 -28.58 -23.70
N LYS A 193 -22.28 -28.67 -24.01
CA LYS A 193 -22.84 -28.67 -25.37
C LYS A 193 -23.62 -27.38 -25.68
N ALA A 194 -23.26 -26.28 -25.03
CA ALA A 194 -23.87 -24.99 -25.29
C ALA A 194 -23.63 -24.54 -26.74
N LEU A 195 -24.54 -23.69 -27.24
CA LEU A 195 -24.38 -23.07 -28.55
C LEU A 195 -23.07 -22.25 -28.60
N PRO A 196 -22.37 -22.17 -29.75
CA PRO A 196 -21.14 -21.38 -29.91
C PRO A 196 -21.24 -19.94 -29.38
N ILE A 197 -22.42 -19.34 -29.47
CA ILE A 197 -22.70 -17.99 -28.98
C ILE A 197 -22.51 -17.84 -27.46
N VAL A 198 -22.75 -18.90 -26.68
CA VAL A 198 -22.57 -18.87 -25.21
C VAL A 198 -21.10 -18.69 -24.87
N TYR A 199 -20.20 -19.39 -25.56
CA TYR A 199 -18.76 -19.23 -25.39
C TYR A 199 -18.27 -17.83 -25.78
N ALA A 200 -18.81 -17.26 -26.87
CA ALA A 200 -18.49 -15.90 -27.29
C ALA A 200 -18.93 -14.86 -26.24
N VAL A 201 -20.12 -15.03 -25.65
CA VAL A 201 -20.63 -14.17 -24.57
C VAL A 201 -19.74 -14.27 -23.33
N VAL A 202 -19.36 -15.49 -22.90
CA VAL A 202 -18.46 -15.66 -21.75
C VAL A 202 -17.08 -15.03 -22.00
N LEU A 203 -16.53 -15.18 -23.22
CA LEU A 203 -15.26 -14.54 -23.56
C LEU A 203 -15.36 -13.00 -23.52
N ALA A 204 -16.43 -12.43 -24.09
CA ALA A 204 -16.67 -10.99 -24.04
C ALA A 204 -16.80 -10.48 -22.60
N LEU A 205 -17.50 -11.23 -21.75
CA LEU A 205 -17.63 -10.95 -20.33
C LEU A 205 -16.28 -10.97 -19.60
N ILE A 206 -15.43 -11.97 -19.84
CA ILE A 206 -14.07 -12.03 -19.28
C ILE A 206 -13.25 -10.81 -19.69
N VAL A 207 -13.33 -10.38 -20.95
CA VAL A 207 -12.65 -9.18 -21.44
C VAL A 207 -13.14 -7.92 -20.70
N ILE A 208 -14.44 -7.80 -20.45
CA ILE A 208 -15.02 -6.71 -19.67
C ILE A 208 -14.51 -6.75 -18.22
N CYS A 209 -14.47 -7.93 -17.59
CA CYS A 209 -13.93 -8.10 -16.24
C CYS A 209 -12.46 -7.66 -16.16
N LEU A 210 -11.62 -8.10 -17.11
CA LEU A 210 -10.21 -7.71 -17.21
C LEU A 210 -10.02 -6.21 -17.39
N ALA A 211 -10.85 -5.57 -18.23
CA ALA A 211 -10.85 -4.12 -18.39
C ALA A 211 -11.24 -3.41 -17.09
N GLY A 212 -12.27 -3.91 -16.40
CA GLY A 212 -12.70 -3.44 -15.09
C GLY A 212 -11.60 -3.53 -14.04
N ASP A 213 -10.90 -4.67 -13.96
CA ASP A 213 -9.78 -4.88 -13.06
C ASP A 213 -8.62 -3.93 -13.36
N ALA A 214 -8.30 -3.70 -14.64
CA ALA A 214 -7.28 -2.74 -15.04
C ALA A 214 -7.66 -1.30 -14.60
N VAL A 215 -8.91 -0.89 -14.80
CA VAL A 215 -9.42 0.40 -14.33
C VAL A 215 -9.36 0.49 -12.80
N ALA A 216 -9.80 -0.54 -12.08
CA ALA A 216 -9.75 -0.59 -10.62
C ALA A 216 -8.30 -0.48 -10.09
N LEU A 217 -7.35 -1.21 -10.69
CA LEU A 217 -5.93 -1.14 -10.31
C LEU A 217 -5.30 0.23 -10.63
N THR A 218 -5.68 0.86 -11.73
CA THR A 218 -5.20 2.23 -12.05
C THR A 218 -5.80 3.29 -11.13
N SER A 219 -7.08 3.16 -10.78
CA SER A 219 -7.72 4.00 -9.76
C SER A 219 -7.03 3.86 -8.41
N LEU A 220 -6.80 2.61 -7.98
CA LEU A 220 -6.12 2.30 -6.72
C LEU A 220 -4.69 2.84 -6.68
N ARG A 221 -3.96 2.79 -7.81
CA ARG A 221 -2.65 3.45 -7.97
C ARG A 221 -2.71 4.95 -7.78
N ARG A 222 -3.66 5.62 -8.45
CA ARG A 222 -3.80 7.08 -8.38
C ARG A 222 -4.14 7.50 -6.96
N PHE A 223 -5.03 6.77 -6.31
CA PHE A 223 -5.36 6.98 -4.91
C PHE A 223 -4.14 6.85 -4.01
N ASN A 224 -3.41 5.72 -4.06
CA ASN A 224 -2.25 5.50 -3.21
C ASN A 224 -1.17 6.59 -3.40
N ARG A 225 -1.02 7.12 -4.63
CA ARG A 225 -0.12 8.24 -4.92
C ARG A 225 -0.61 9.56 -4.34
N ALA A 226 -1.91 9.84 -4.42
CA ALA A 226 -2.50 11.04 -3.84
C ALA A 226 -2.34 11.04 -2.31
N GLU A 227 -2.55 9.89 -1.67
CA GLU A 227 -2.38 9.75 -0.24
C GLU A 227 -0.91 9.93 0.20
N ALA A 228 0.03 9.33 -0.53
CA ALA A 228 1.44 9.54 -0.28
C ALA A 228 1.88 10.99 -0.50
N ALA A 229 1.27 11.71 -1.45
CA ALA A 229 1.55 13.13 -1.69
C ALA A 229 1.01 14.00 -0.54
N ARG A 230 -0.19 13.69 -0.02
CA ARG A 230 -0.77 14.38 1.14
C ARG A 230 0.06 14.19 2.41
N ALA A 231 0.51 12.96 2.68
CA ALA A 231 1.37 12.68 3.83
C ALA A 231 2.70 13.47 3.76
N ARG A 232 3.28 13.60 2.55
CA ARG A 232 4.49 14.42 2.35
C ARG A 232 4.23 15.91 2.49
N ALA A 233 3.08 16.41 2.04
CA ALA A 233 2.70 17.81 2.21
C ALA A 233 2.57 18.16 3.69
N GLY A 234 1.89 17.33 4.49
CA GLY A 234 1.79 17.53 5.94
C GLY A 234 3.16 17.55 6.63
N ALA A 235 4.06 16.62 6.29
CA ALA A 235 5.41 16.62 6.86
C ALA A 235 6.23 17.88 6.49
N LEU A 236 6.02 18.44 5.30
CA LEU A 236 6.66 19.69 4.87
C LEU A 236 6.04 20.90 5.58
N GLU A 237 4.73 20.91 5.83
CA GLU A 237 4.04 21.94 6.61
C GLU A 237 4.57 21.98 8.05
N ASP A 238 4.76 20.82 8.69
CA ASP A 238 5.35 20.71 10.02
C ASP A 238 6.78 21.27 10.06
N GLN A 239 7.61 20.94 9.06
CA GLN A 239 8.96 21.48 8.94
C GLN A 239 8.95 23.00 8.75
N LEU A 240 8.05 23.51 7.90
CA LEU A 240 7.92 24.94 7.65
C LEU A 240 7.52 25.69 8.93
N ALA A 241 6.61 25.13 9.74
CA ALA A 241 6.22 25.70 11.02
C ALA A 241 7.41 25.83 11.98
N ILE A 242 8.29 24.82 12.02
CA ILE A 242 9.53 24.84 12.81
C ILE A 242 10.50 25.92 12.30
N TYR A 243 10.69 26.05 10.98
CA TYR A 243 11.58 27.08 10.43
C TYR A 243 11.06 28.50 10.67
N ILE A 244 9.75 28.72 10.54
CA ILE A 244 9.12 30.03 10.79
C ILE A 244 9.26 30.41 12.27
N SER A 245 9.05 29.47 13.20
CA SER A 245 9.20 29.77 14.62
C SER A 245 10.65 30.12 14.99
N GLY A 246 11.63 29.38 14.44
CA GLY A 246 13.05 29.70 14.58
C GLY A 246 13.41 31.07 13.99
N ALA A 247 12.93 31.38 12.79
CA ALA A 247 13.15 32.69 12.15
C ALA A 247 12.57 33.83 12.98
N ARG A 248 11.36 33.68 13.53
CA ARG A 248 10.75 34.66 14.44
C ARG A 248 11.59 34.88 15.70
N SER A 249 12.10 33.82 16.32
CA SER A 249 12.98 33.94 17.49
C SER A 249 14.23 34.75 17.17
N THR A 250 14.91 34.42 16.07
CA THR A 250 16.13 35.14 15.66
C THR A 250 15.85 36.60 15.29
N ALA A 251 14.72 36.90 14.66
CA ALA A 251 14.30 38.27 14.38
C ALA A 251 14.06 39.08 15.67
N HIS A 252 13.42 38.48 16.68
CA HIS A 252 13.23 39.11 17.98
C HIS A 252 14.55 39.38 18.70
N GLU A 253 15.50 38.45 18.64
CA GLU A 253 16.85 38.66 19.19
C GLU A 253 17.60 39.78 18.48
N ALA A 254 17.52 39.83 17.14
CA ALA A 254 18.13 40.88 16.34
C ALA A 254 17.52 42.26 16.66
N GLU A 255 16.20 42.33 16.86
CA GLU A 255 15.49 43.55 17.26
C GLU A 255 15.93 44.02 18.65
N ARG A 256 15.99 43.10 19.63
CA ARG A 256 16.50 43.40 20.98
C ARG A 256 17.94 43.93 20.94
N ALA A 257 18.80 43.29 20.14
CA ALA A 257 20.19 43.75 19.96
C ALA A 257 20.27 45.11 19.27
N ALA A 258 19.40 45.40 18.30
CA ALA A 258 19.33 46.69 17.64
C ALA A 258 18.89 47.82 18.59
N ARG A 259 17.85 47.58 19.41
CA ARG A 259 17.40 48.50 20.45
C ARG A 259 18.51 48.78 21.45
N PHE A 260 19.19 47.74 21.94
CA PHE A 260 20.34 47.90 22.84
C PHE A 260 21.46 48.76 22.24
N ARG A 261 21.84 48.52 20.97
CA ARG A 261 22.86 49.35 20.29
C ARG A 261 22.42 50.81 20.13
N HIS A 262 21.14 51.05 19.83
CA HIS A 262 20.59 52.38 19.70
C HIS A 262 20.70 53.16 21.02
N ASP A 263 20.29 52.54 22.13
CA ASP A 263 20.31 53.18 23.45
C ASP A 263 21.74 53.48 23.90
N GLN A 264 22.67 52.55 23.69
CA GLN A 264 24.10 52.77 23.93
C GLN A 264 24.65 53.97 23.13
N ARG A 265 24.31 54.06 21.84
CA ARG A 265 24.74 55.19 21.00
C ARG A 265 24.15 56.51 21.50
N ASN A 266 22.90 56.51 21.95
CA ASN A 266 22.24 57.69 22.50
C ASN A 266 22.93 58.17 23.79
N HIS A 267 23.20 57.27 24.74
CA HIS A 267 23.94 57.59 25.96
C HIS A 267 25.33 58.17 25.67
N LEU A 268 26.06 57.59 24.72
CA LEU A 268 27.37 58.11 24.30
C LEU A 268 27.28 59.50 23.65
N GLN A 269 26.21 59.78 22.90
CA GLN A 269 26.00 61.07 22.28
C GLN A 269 25.69 62.16 23.32
N VAL A 270 24.84 61.85 24.31
CA VAL A 270 24.55 62.76 25.45
C VAL A 270 25.84 63.05 26.23
N LEU A 271 26.62 62.02 26.53
CA LEU A 271 27.92 62.16 27.20
C LEU A 271 28.90 63.04 26.44
N ARG A 272 29.06 62.81 25.12
CA ARG A 272 29.91 63.65 24.27
C ARG A 272 29.43 65.11 24.25
N GLY A 273 28.12 65.34 24.20
CA GLY A 273 27.52 66.68 24.27
C GLY A 273 27.92 67.42 25.55
N LEU A 274 27.69 66.80 26.71
CA LEU A 274 28.01 67.37 28.02
C LEU A 274 29.52 67.67 28.18
N VAL A 275 30.38 66.76 27.71
CA VAL A 275 31.84 66.96 27.75
C VAL A 275 32.28 68.08 26.81
N SER A 276 31.71 68.16 25.60
CA SER A 276 32.07 69.20 24.63
C SER A 276 31.67 70.61 25.05
N GLN A 277 30.65 70.74 25.90
CA GLN A 277 30.19 72.01 26.49
C GLN A 277 30.98 72.41 27.75
N GLY A 278 31.93 71.59 28.20
CA GLY A 278 32.71 71.82 29.42
C GLY A 278 31.96 71.55 30.73
N ASP A 279 30.77 70.96 30.66
CA ASP A 279 29.87 70.76 31.81
C ASP A 279 30.22 69.45 32.55
N THR A 280 31.46 69.38 33.06
CA THR A 280 32.08 68.17 33.62
C THR A 280 31.38 67.60 34.84
N GLU A 281 30.70 68.44 35.64
CA GLU A 281 29.92 67.98 36.80
C GLU A 281 28.66 67.22 36.36
N ARG A 282 27.92 67.75 35.38
CA ARG A 282 26.73 67.07 34.83
C ARG A 282 27.09 65.81 34.06
N ALA A 283 28.22 65.78 33.38
CA ALA A 283 28.73 64.54 32.76
C ALA A 283 29.01 63.46 33.83
N ARG A 284 29.64 63.81 34.96
CA ARG A 284 29.89 62.89 36.07
C ARG A 284 28.60 62.39 36.72
N SER A 285 27.64 63.28 36.97
CA SER A 285 26.36 62.87 37.56
C SER A 285 25.59 61.93 36.63
N TYR A 286 25.56 62.22 35.32
CA TYR A 286 24.91 61.36 34.33
C TYR A 286 25.52 59.97 34.26
N VAL A 287 26.86 59.84 34.29
CA VAL A 287 27.55 58.53 34.35
C VAL A 287 27.24 57.81 35.66
N ALA A 288 27.19 58.50 36.79
CA ALA A 288 26.86 57.89 38.08
C ALA A 288 25.43 57.33 38.08
N THR A 289 24.46 58.07 37.54
CA THR A 289 23.08 57.61 37.36
C THR A 289 23.00 56.43 36.39
N LEU A 290 23.62 56.53 35.22
CA LEU A 290 23.62 55.45 34.22
C LEU A 290 24.26 54.17 34.77
N ARG A 291 25.37 54.29 35.52
CA ARG A 291 26.01 53.16 36.20
C ARG A 291 25.09 52.52 37.21
N HIS A 292 24.36 53.31 38.00
CA HIS A 292 23.38 52.79 38.95
C HIS A 292 22.28 51.99 38.24
N THR A 293 21.71 52.54 37.16
CA THR A 293 20.67 51.88 36.35
C THR A 293 21.15 50.60 35.67
N LEU A 294 22.41 50.55 35.21
CA LEU A 294 23.00 49.36 34.58
C LEU A 294 23.46 48.29 35.60
N SER A 295 23.73 48.69 36.85
CA SER A 295 24.16 47.77 37.92
C SER A 295 23.01 47.12 38.69
N GLN A 296 21.77 47.58 38.49
CA GLN A 296 20.59 46.86 38.98
C GLN A 296 20.39 45.59 38.12
N PRO A 297 20.35 44.39 38.72
CA PRO A 297 20.06 43.17 37.98
C PRO A 297 18.68 43.25 37.35
N ALA A 298 18.48 42.55 36.23
CA ALA A 298 17.21 42.45 35.51
C ALA A 298 16.10 41.69 36.29
N SER A 299 15.97 41.90 37.60
CA SER A 299 14.85 41.38 38.41
C SER A 299 13.54 42.08 38.07
N ASP A 300 13.58 43.36 37.72
CA ASP A 300 12.36 44.17 37.64
C ASP A 300 11.74 44.15 36.23
N ALA A 301 12.49 43.72 35.20
CA ALA A 301 11.99 43.60 33.84
C ALA A 301 11.05 42.39 33.65
N HIS A 302 11.22 41.33 34.46
CA HIS A 302 10.34 40.15 34.41
C HIS A 302 9.04 40.31 35.22
N GLU A 303 8.96 41.28 36.13
CA GLU A 303 7.76 41.53 36.92
C GLU A 303 6.72 42.36 36.12
N HIS A 304 7.18 43.32 35.31
CA HIS A 304 6.28 44.15 34.50
C HIS A 304 5.69 43.42 33.28
N GLU A 305 6.40 42.47 32.65
CA GLU A 305 5.83 41.63 31.58
C GLU A 305 4.80 40.61 32.11
N ARG A 306 4.93 40.13 33.37
CA ARG A 306 3.94 39.24 34.00
C ARG A 306 2.65 39.96 34.37
N GLU A 307 2.71 41.24 34.75
CA GLU A 307 1.50 42.01 35.07
C GLU A 307 0.68 42.41 33.83
N VAL A 308 1.31 42.58 32.67
CA VAL A 308 0.59 42.93 31.43
C VAL A 308 -0.07 41.69 30.80
N SER A 309 0.57 40.51 30.86
CA SER A 309 -0.02 39.25 30.36
C SER A 309 -1.14 38.68 31.26
N ALA A 310 -1.30 39.19 32.48
CA ALA A 310 -2.39 38.80 33.40
C ALA A 310 -3.64 39.67 33.27
N ARG A 311 -3.63 40.65 32.35
CA ARG A 311 -4.72 41.61 32.13
C ARG A 311 -5.35 41.54 30.72
N GLU A 312 -4.94 40.60 29.88
CA GLU A 312 -5.64 40.18 28.66
C GLU A 312 -6.26 38.79 28.87
#